data_AF-A0A6I0EMR8-F1
#
_entry.id   AF-A0A6I0EMR8-F1
#
_cell.length_a   1.000
_cell.length_b   1.000
_cell.length_c   1.000
_cell.angle_alpha   90.00
_cell.angle_beta   90.00
_cell.angle_gamma   90.00
#
_symmetry.space_group_name_H-M   'P 1'
#
loop_
_entity.id
_entity.type
_entity.pdbx_description
1 polymer ?
#
loop_
_entity_poly.entity_id
_entity_poly.type
_entity_poly.pdbx_seq_one_letter_code
_entity_poly.pdbx_strand_id
1 'polypeptide(L)' 'MRKTSINHPGKARREARGPCRFTQSDLARAIRAAKQEKLDIAAIRIEPDGTILIVPGTPQSVAHLEPNEWDD' A
#
# COMPACT_ATOMS: atom_id res chain seq x y z
N MET A 1 7.72 -39.16 0.49
CA MET A 1 8.02 -37.72 0.70
C MET A 1 6.73 -36.93 0.55
N ARG A 2 6.17 -36.40 1.66
CA ARG A 2 4.88 -35.67 1.62
C ARG A 2 5.15 -34.22 1.22
N LYS A 3 4.69 -33.82 0.04
CA LYS A 3 4.67 -32.43 -0.42
C LYS A 3 3.55 -31.69 0.32
N THR A 4 3.87 -30.90 1.33
CA THR A 4 2.94 -29.94 1.93
C THR A 4 2.83 -28.73 1.01
N SER A 5 1.93 -28.81 0.04
CA SER A 5 1.42 -27.63 -0.66
C SER A 5 0.58 -26.82 0.32
N ILE A 6 1.12 -25.71 0.81
CA ILE A 6 0.34 -24.75 1.60
C ILE A 6 -0.38 -23.84 0.61
N ASN A 7 -1.41 -24.37 -0.05
CA ASN A 7 -2.40 -23.56 -0.73
C ASN A 7 -3.12 -22.75 0.36
N HIS A 8 -2.76 -21.48 0.55
CA HIS A 8 -3.60 -20.56 1.32
C HIS A 8 -4.81 -20.23 0.44
N PRO A 9 -6.02 -20.74 0.71
CA PRO A 9 -7.20 -20.31 -0.03
C PRO A 9 -7.34 -18.79 0.19
N GLY A 10 -7.45 -18.05 -0.91
CA GLY A 10 -7.57 -16.60 -0.91
C GLY A 10 -8.55 -16.16 0.15
N LYS A 11 -8.07 -15.44 1.17
CA LYS A 11 -8.94 -14.80 2.15
C LYS A 11 -9.95 -13.97 1.38
N ALA A 12 -11.22 -14.35 1.48
CA ALA A 12 -12.32 -13.53 0.99
C ALA A 12 -12.11 -12.11 1.51
N ARG A 13 -11.98 -11.16 0.59
CA ARG A 13 -11.81 -9.75 0.91
C ARG A 13 -13.05 -9.34 1.68
N ARG A 14 -12.91 -8.97 2.95
CA ARG A 14 -14.03 -8.43 3.72
C ARG A 14 -14.40 -7.11 3.07
N GLU A 15 -15.56 -7.06 2.43
CA GLU A 15 -16.13 -5.80 1.94
C GLU A 15 -16.23 -4.80 3.09
N ALA A 16 -15.75 -3.58 2.85
CA ALA A 16 -15.82 -2.51 3.83
C ALA A 16 -17.28 -2.14 4.11
N ARG A 17 -17.69 -2.23 5.37
CA ARG A 17 -19.09 -2.05 5.81
C ARG A 17 -19.52 -0.57 5.95
N GLY A 18 -18.92 0.36 5.21
CA GLY A 18 -19.23 1.79 5.30
C GLY A 18 -18.20 2.68 4.59
N PRO A 19 -18.43 4.02 4.52
CA PRO A 19 -17.47 4.95 3.93
C PRO A 19 -16.12 4.82 4.64
N CYS A 20 -15.11 4.38 3.89
CA CYS A 20 -13.82 4.07 4.49
C CYS A 20 -13.05 5.34 4.77
N ARG A 21 -12.82 5.60 6.05
CA ARG A 21 -11.99 6.71 6.52
C ARG A 21 -10.63 6.16 6.88
N PHE A 22 -9.68 6.23 5.95
CA PHE A 22 -8.29 6.00 6.31
C PHE A 22 -7.77 7.26 7.03
N THR A 23 -7.03 7.07 8.11
CA THR A 23 -6.35 8.16 8.82
C THR A 23 -4.88 8.21 8.43
N GLN A 24 -4.24 9.35 8.67
CA GLN A 24 -2.78 9.47 8.56
C GLN A 24 -2.06 8.42 9.43
N SER A 25 -2.63 8.08 10.59
CA SER A 25 -2.12 7.07 11.51
C SER A 25 -2.11 5.66 10.90
N ASP A 26 -3.12 5.33 10.08
CA ASP A 26 -3.21 4.03 9.41
C ASP A 26 -2.12 3.91 8.33
N LEU A 27 -1.92 4.97 7.56
CA LEU A 27 -0.85 5.04 6.57
C LEU A 27 0.54 4.92 7.21
N ALA A 28 0.77 5.65 8.30
CA ALA A 28 2.02 5.57 9.05
C ALA A 28 2.28 4.16 9.60
N ARG A 29 1.24 3.46 10.07
CA ARG A 29 1.34 2.09 10.54
C ARG A 29 1.71 1.12 9.41
N ALA A 30 1.06 1.25 8.25
CA ALA A 30 1.34 0.43 7.07
C ALA A 30 2.80 0.60 6.59
N ILE A 31 3.27 1.85 6.48
CA ILE A 31 4.66 2.15 6.08
C ILE A 31 5.66 1.57 7.08
N ARG A 32 5.40 1.70 8.38
CA ARG A 32 6.28 1.13 9.42
C ARG A 32 6.39 -0.38 9.30
N ALA A 33 5.27 -1.07 9.07
CA ALA A 33 5.27 -2.52 8.87
C ALA A 33 6.10 -2.92 7.63
N ALA A 34 5.94 -2.24 6.50
CA ALA A 34 6.75 -2.52 5.31
C ALA A 34 8.25 -2.29 5.54
N LYS A 35 8.63 -1.23 6.26
CA LYS A 35 10.04 -0.99 6.63
C LYS A 35 10.60 -2.07 7.55
N GLN A 36 9.81 -2.59 8.49
CA GLN A 36 10.22 -3.70 9.37
C GLN A 36 10.52 -4.98 8.56
N GLU A 37 9.74 -5.22 7.51
CA GLU A 37 9.94 -6.31 6.56
C GLU A 37 11.03 -6.01 5.51
N LYS A 38 11.73 -4.88 5.62
CA LYS A 38 12.78 -4.42 4.70
C LYS A 38 12.30 -4.34 3.24
N LEU A 39 11.05 -3.97 3.04
CA LEU A 39 10.50 -3.71 1.72
C LEU A 39 10.80 -2.27 1.31
N ASP A 40 11.47 -2.10 0.18
CA ASP A 40 11.52 -0.82 -0.50
C ASP A 40 10.13 -0.52 -1.07
N ILE A 41 9.62 0.68 -0.83
CA ILE A 41 8.27 1.08 -1.21
C ILE A 41 8.37 1.98 -2.45
N ALA A 42 7.83 1.50 -3.58
CA ALA A 42 7.74 2.29 -4.81
C ALA A 42 6.52 3.20 -4.80
N ALA A 43 5.38 2.69 -4.35
CA ALA A 43 4.12 3.42 -4.30
C ALA A 43 3.19 2.89 -3.20
N ILE A 44 2.25 3.73 -2.79
CA ILE A 44 1.14 3.35 -1.91
C ILE A 44 -0.16 3.67 -2.63
N ARG A 45 -1.07 2.69 -2.67
CA ARG A 45 -2.41 2.87 -3.25
C ARG A 45 -3.44 2.67 -2.15
N ILE A 46 -4.47 3.50 -2.18
CA ILE A 46 -5.62 3.39 -1.30
C ILE A 46 -6.81 3.06 -2.18
N GLU A 47 -7.39 1.90 -1.96
CA GLU A 47 -8.59 1.50 -2.70
C GLU A 47 -9.86 2.19 -2.16
N PRO A 48 -10.96 2.22 -2.93
CA PRO A 48 -12.22 2.83 -2.49
C PRO A 48 -12.81 2.21 -1.21
N ASP A 49 -12.47 0.95 -0.92
CA ASP A 49 -12.85 0.27 0.32
C ASP A 49 -11.88 0.57 1.50
N GLY A 50 -10.91 1.46 1.28
CA GLY A 50 -9.85 1.90 2.17
C GLY A 50 -8.77 0.88 2.48
N THR A 51 -8.67 -0.18 1.67
CA THR A 51 -7.50 -1.06 1.70
C THR A 51 -6.25 -0.27 1.30
N ILE A 52 -5.21 -0.32 2.14
CA ILE A 52 -3.87 0.24 1.84
C ILE A 52 -3.04 -0.86 1.18
N LEU A 53 -2.66 -0.64 -0.08
CA LEU A 53 -1.76 -1.48 -0.83
C LEU A 53 -0.37 -0.86 -0.88
N ILE A 54 0.64 -1.61 -0.44
CA ILE A 54 2.04 -1.23 -0.56
C ILE A 54 2.60 -1.92 -1.79
N VAL A 55 3.07 -1.12 -2.76
CA VAL A 55 3.71 -1.61 -3.97
C VAL A 55 5.22 -1.64 -3.71
N PRO A 56 5.85 -2.83 -3.66
CA PRO A 56 7.28 -2.92 -3.44
C PRO A 56 8.05 -2.45 -4.68
N GLY A 57 9.24 -1.89 -4.45
CA GLY A 57 10.17 -1.46 -5.48
C GLY A 57 10.93 -0.19 -5.10
N THR A 58 11.87 0.21 -5.95
CA THR A 58 12.62 1.45 -5.75
C THR A 58 11.71 2.65 -6.02
N PRO A 59 11.62 3.64 -5.10
CA PRO A 59 10.89 4.86 -5.37
C PRO A 59 11.52 5.55 -6.59
N GLN A 60 10.75 5.70 -7.66
CA GLN A 60 11.17 6.55 -8.76
C GLN A 60 11.13 7.99 -8.25
N SER A 61 12.29 8.64 -8.18
CA SER A 61 12.36 10.06 -7.91
C SER A 61 11.60 10.77 -9.03
N VAL A 62 10.48 11.39 -8.68
CA VAL A 62 9.79 12.36 -9.53
C VAL A 62 10.62 13.65 -9.57
N ALA A 63 11.80 13.59 -10.17
CA ALA A 63 12.69 14.73 -10.37
C ALA A 63 12.20 15.67 -11.49
N HIS A 64 11.01 15.42 -12.05
CA HIS A 64 10.32 16.28 -13.01
C HIS A 64 9.05 16.82 -12.36
N LEU A 65 9.20 17.68 -11.35
CA LEU A 65 8.18 18.67 -11.06
C LEU A 65 8.36 19.75 -12.12
N GLU A 66 7.65 19.60 -13.24
CA GLU A 66 7.36 20.75 -14.09
C GLU A 66 6.73 21.82 -13.18
N PRO A 67 7.14 23.10 -13.29
CA PRO A 67 6.49 24.16 -12.53
C PRO A 67 4.99 24.12 -12.81
N ASN A 68 4.18 23.97 -11.76
CA ASN A 68 2.73 23.93 -11.93
C ASN A 68 2.23 25.38 -12.02
N GLU A 69 1.18 25.62 -12.81
CA GLU A 69 0.52 26.93 -13.00
C GLU A 69 -0.11 27.54 -11.72
N TRP A 70 0.17 26.95 -10.56
CA TRP A 70 -0.31 27.35 -9.23
C TRP A 70 0.81 27.92 -8.36
N ASP A 71 2.03 28.06 -8.90
CA ASP A 71 3.21 28.60 -8.21
C ASP A 71 3.36 30.14 -8.37
N ASP A 72 2.35 30.84 -8.94
CA ASP A 72 2.26 32.31 -9.05
C ASP A 72 1.52 32.97 -7.86
#